data_AF-A0A171ANS3-F1
#
_entry.id   AF-A0A171ANS3-F1
#
_cell.length_a   1.000
_cell.length_b   1.000
_cell.length_c   1.000
_cell.angle_alpha   90.00
_cell.angle_beta   90.00
_cell.angle_gamma   90.00
#
_symmetry.space_group_name_H-M   'P 1'
#
loop_
_entity.id
_entity.type
_entity.pdbx_description
1 polymer ?
#
loop_
_entity_poly.entity_id
_entity_poly.type
_entity_poly.pdbx_seq_one_letter_code
_entity_poly.pdbx_strand_id
1 'polypeptide(L)'
;MGTKNFKTFVLNLGGGGIIGYEVINNGNSLLETGAIIDAKSQFIYGVFIGLEGEITLSNDFSLLIKANEYYHINSDVGQFYPYAGIGLRYFLF
;
A
#
# COMPACT_ATOMS: atom_id res chain seq x y z
N MET A 1 36.96 17.29 19.54
CA MET A 1 36.57 15.86 19.59
C MET A 1 35.28 15.73 18.76
N GLY A 2 35.38 15.67 17.44
CA GLY A 2 35.51 14.42 16.70
C GLY A 2 34.17 14.13 16.02
N THR A 3 34.05 14.54 14.75
CA THR A 3 32.85 14.58 13.89
C THR A 3 32.15 13.21 13.81
N LYS A 4 30.94 13.09 14.37
CA LYS A 4 30.11 11.88 14.20
C LYS A 4 29.20 12.04 12.97
N ASN A 5 29.76 11.78 11.80
CA ASN A 5 28.99 11.55 10.57
C ASN A 5 28.38 10.13 10.62
N PHE A 6 27.27 9.95 11.30
CA PHE A 6 26.45 8.75 11.13
C PHE A 6 25.31 9.09 10.17
N LYS A 7 25.57 8.94 8.85
CA LYS A 7 24.48 8.73 7.90
C LYS A 7 23.96 7.33 8.16
N THR A 8 22.99 7.23 9.05
CA THR A 8 22.33 5.97 9.35
C THR A 8 21.37 5.65 8.21
N PHE A 9 21.53 4.46 7.64
CA PHE A 9 20.57 3.87 6.71
C PHE A 9 19.80 2.79 7.45
N VAL A 10 18.47 2.89 7.41
CA VAL A 10 17.56 1.90 7.97
C VAL A 10 16.76 1.28 6.83
N LEU A 11 16.61 -0.04 6.86
CA LEU A 11 15.74 -0.76 5.96
C LEU A 11 14.73 -1.55 6.78
N ASN A 12 13.45 -1.35 6.49
CA ASN A 12 12.33 -2.02 7.10
C ASN A 12 11.63 -2.88 6.05
N LEU A 13 11.25 -4.08 6.43
CA LEU A 13 10.40 -4.97 5.65
C LEU A 13 9.15 -5.26 6.48
N GLY A 14 7.99 -5.16 5.85
CA GLY A 14 6.69 -5.42 6.47
C GLY A 14 5.74 -6.08 5.50
N GLY A 15 4.64 -6.61 6.01
CA GLY A 15 3.60 -7.19 5.19
C GLY A 15 2.41 -7.59 6.04
N GLY A 16 1.31 -7.95 5.38
CA GLY A 16 0.07 -8.33 6.07
C GLY A 16 -1.04 -8.77 5.13
N GLY A 17 -2.16 -9.17 5.73
CA GLY A 17 -3.39 -9.46 5.01
C GLY A 17 -4.27 -8.22 4.85
N ILE A 18 -5.04 -8.18 3.78
CA ILE A 18 -6.05 -7.16 3.50
C ILE A 18 -7.38 -7.86 3.34
N ILE A 19 -8.40 -7.33 4.00
CA ILE A 19 -9.78 -7.76 3.82
C ILE A 19 -10.63 -6.51 3.56
N GLY A 20 -11.59 -6.63 2.66
CA GLY A 20 -12.49 -5.54 2.28
C GLY A 20 -13.82 -6.08 1.80
N TYR A 21 -14.82 -5.21 1.76
CA TYR A 21 -16.15 -5.52 1.26
C TYR A 21 -16.50 -4.50 0.19
N GLU A 22 -16.71 -4.96 -1.05
CA GLU A 22 -17.06 -4.09 -2.15
C GLU A 22 -18.60 -4.02 -2.30
N VAL A 23 -19.15 -2.82 -2.15
CA VAL A 23 -20.59 -2.56 -2.27
C VAL A 23 -20.84 -1.90 -3.63
N ILE A 24 -21.42 -2.64 -4.58
CA ILE A 24 -21.79 -2.12 -5.89
C ILE A 24 -23.26 -1.66 -5.87
N ASN A 25 -23.48 -0.42 -6.33
CA ASN A 25 -24.75 0.16 -6.76
C ASN A 25 -25.91 0.19 -5.74
N ASN A 26 -25.65 0.64 -4.51
CA ASN A 26 -26.68 1.06 -3.54
C ASN A 26 -27.87 0.07 -3.33
N GLY A 27 -27.66 -1.23 -3.56
CA GLY A 27 -28.65 -2.27 -3.36
C GLY A 27 -29.64 -2.53 -4.51
N ASN A 28 -29.39 -2.11 -5.75
CA ASN A 28 -30.27 -2.42 -6.89
C ASN A 28 -29.58 -3.29 -7.96
N SER A 29 -30.01 -4.55 -8.06
CA SER A 29 -29.42 -5.61 -8.87
C SER A 29 -30.17 -5.85 -10.19
N LEU A 30 -30.55 -4.80 -10.91
CA LEU A 30 -31.22 -4.91 -12.22
C LEU A 30 -30.72 -3.80 -13.16
N LEU A 31 -29.98 -4.19 -14.21
CA LEU A 31 -29.85 -3.36 -15.42
C LEU A 31 -31.04 -3.68 -16.35
N GLU A 32 -31.59 -2.66 -17.02
CA GLU A 32 -32.77 -2.74 -17.91
C GLU A 32 -32.66 -3.71 -19.10
N THR A 33 -31.51 -4.36 -19.32
CA THR A 33 -31.23 -5.18 -20.51
C THR A 33 -31.30 -6.70 -20.29
N GLY A 34 -31.69 -7.18 -19.10
CA GLY A 34 -31.90 -8.62 -18.86
C GLY A 34 -30.63 -9.48 -18.88
N ALA A 35 -29.44 -8.87 -18.96
CA ALA A 35 -28.18 -9.53 -18.68
C ALA A 35 -28.00 -9.63 -17.17
N ILE A 36 -27.81 -10.85 -16.64
CA ILE A 36 -27.36 -11.06 -15.26
C ILE A 36 -25.91 -10.60 -15.23
N ILE A 37 -25.65 -9.39 -14.74
CA ILE A 37 -24.30 -9.10 -14.26
C ILE A 37 -24.16 -9.90 -12.96
N ASP A 38 -23.22 -10.84 -12.95
CA ASP A 38 -22.79 -11.61 -11.77
C ASP A 38 -22.06 -10.70 -10.75
N ALA A 39 -22.56 -9.47 -10.56
CA ALA A 39 -22.04 -8.47 -9.64
C ALA A 39 -22.66 -8.71 -8.25
N LYS A 40 -22.29 -9.83 -7.63
CA LYS A 40 -22.51 -10.01 -6.19
C LYS A 40 -21.60 -9.04 -5.42
N SER A 41 -22.14 -8.38 -4.40
CA SER A 41 -21.32 -7.76 -3.35
C SER A 41 -20.37 -8.84 -2.82
N GLN A 42 -19.07 -8.65 -3.03
CA GLN A 42 -18.08 -9.69 -2.76
C GLN A 42 -17.09 -9.23 -1.70
N PHE A 43 -16.73 -10.18 -0.84
CA PHE A 43 -15.59 -10.02 0.05
C PHE A 43 -14.32 -10.10 -0.80
N ILE A 44 -13.56 -9.02 -0.80
CA ILE A 44 -12.23 -8.99 -1.38
C ILE A 44 -11.22 -9.28 -0.27
N TYR A 45 -10.23 -10.08 -0.60
CA TYR A 45 -9.13 -10.39 0.29
C TYR A 45 -7.84 -10.44 -0.50
N GLY A 46 -6.76 -10.11 0.17
CA GLY A 46 -5.44 -10.02 -0.42
C GLY A 46 -4.36 -10.02 0.62
N VAL A 47 -3.14 -9.89 0.16
CA VAL A 47 -1.95 -9.72 0.97
C VAL A 47 -1.15 -8.56 0.42
N PHE A 48 -0.31 -7.97 1.26
CA PHE A 48 0.68 -7.00 0.81
C PHE A 48 2.03 -7.27 1.43
N ILE A 49 3.07 -6.88 0.71
CA ILE A 49 4.44 -6.84 1.18
C ILE A 49 5.00 -5.44 0.89
N GLY A 50 5.81 -4.93 1.81
CA GLY A 50 6.29 -3.56 1.78
C GLY A 50 7.72 -3.45 2.26
N LEU A 51 8.51 -2.67 1.55
CA LEU A 51 9.88 -2.26 1.87
C LEU A 51 9.90 -0.75 2.13
N GLU A 52 10.55 -0.34 3.20
CA GLU A 52 10.79 1.08 3.51
C GLU A 52 12.26 1.29 3.85
N GLY A 53 12.94 2.08 3.02
CA GLY A 53 14.29 2.57 3.29
C GLY A 53 14.24 3.98 3.85
N GLU A 54 15.01 4.24 4.90
CA GLU A 54 15.15 5.55 5.52
C GLU A 54 16.63 5.95 5.55
N ILE A 55 16.94 7.15 5.07
CA ILE A 55 18.27 7.75 5.10
C ILE A 55 18.19 9.00 5.99
N THR A 56 18.87 8.95 7.14
CA THR A 56 18.97 10.13 8.01
C THR A 56 19.91 11.15 7.38
N LEU A 57 19.37 12.33 7.04
CA LEU A 57 20.11 13.44 6.45
C LEU A 57 20.71 14.35 7.51
N SER A 58 19.99 14.57 8.61
CA SER A 58 20.35 15.40 9.76
C SER A 58 19.56 14.94 10.98
N ASN A 59 19.83 15.53 12.16
CA ASN A 59 19.11 15.17 13.39
C ASN A 59 17.58 15.29 13.24
N ASP A 60 17.11 16.23 12.41
CA ASP A 60 15.69 16.53 12.27
C ASP A 60 15.11 16.08 10.92
N PHE A 61 15.93 15.64 9.97
CA PHE A 61 15.48 15.32 8.60
C PHE A 61 15.89 13.92 8.19
N SER A 62 14.95 13.18 7.62
CA SER A 62 15.19 11.88 7.00
C SER A 62 14.50 11.77 5.64
N LEU A 63 15.19 11.17 4.68
CA LEU A 63 14.63 10.79 3.38
C LEU A 63 14.05 9.38 3.49
N LEU A 64 12.85 9.20 2.96
CA LEU A 64 12.12 7.93 2.96
C LEU A 64 11.94 7.46 1.52
N ILE A 65 12.17 6.17 1.29
CA ILE A 65 11.81 5.48 0.05
C ILE A 65 10.93 4.31 0.45
N LYS A 66 9.75 4.20 -0.15
CA LYS A 66 8.81 3.12 0.10
C LYS A 66 8.51 2.39 -1.20
N ALA A 67 8.44 1.06 -1.13
CA ALA A 67 7.92 0.21 -2.19
C ALA A 67 6.95 -0.78 -1.55
N ASN A 68 5.72 -0.85 -2.04
CA ASN A 68 4.71 -1.79 -1.58
C ASN A 68 4.16 -2.54 -2.78
N GLU A 69 3.82 -3.79 -2.56
CA GLU A 69 3.25 -4.67 -3.56
C GLU A 69 2.03 -5.32 -2.94
N TYR A 70 0.91 -5.15 -3.62
CA TYR A 70 -0.37 -5.68 -3.19
C TYR A 70 -0.77 -6.80 -4.13
N TYR A 71 -1.17 -7.93 -3.53
CA TYR A 71 -1.68 -9.08 -4.23
C TYR A 71 -3.13 -9.37 -3.84
N HIS A 72 -4.05 -9.22 -4.78
CA HIS A 72 -5.46 -9.54 -4.58
C HIS A 72 -5.75 -10.93 -5.12
N ILE A 73 -6.08 -11.87 -4.22
CA ILE A 73 -6.20 -13.30 -4.54
C ILE A 73 -7.43 -13.59 -5.43
N ASN A 74 -8.37 -12.64 -5.54
CA ASN A 74 -9.66 -12.82 -6.21
C ASN A 74 -10.04 -11.69 -7.19
N SER A 75 -9.06 -11.04 -7.84
CA SER A 75 -9.32 -9.94 -8.80
C SER A 75 -9.08 -10.39 -10.25
N ASP A 76 -10.11 -10.30 -11.10
CA ASP A 76 -10.05 -10.56 -12.56
C ASP A 76 -9.36 -9.44 -13.35
N VAL A 77 -9.07 -8.29 -12.73
CA VAL A 77 -8.57 -7.07 -13.42
C VAL A 77 -7.04 -6.93 -13.29
N GLY A 78 -6.38 -7.82 -12.53
CA GLY A 78 -4.94 -7.81 -12.32
C GLY A 78 -4.61 -8.14 -10.87
N GLN A 79 -3.62 -9.01 -10.67
CA GLN A 79 -3.31 -9.50 -9.33
C GLN A 79 -2.21 -8.69 -8.64
N PHE A 80 -1.49 -7.82 -9.35
CA PHE A 80 -0.26 -7.21 -8.87
C PHE A 80 -0.32 -5.68 -8.98
N TYR A 81 -0.31 -5.00 -7.84
CA TYR A 81 -0.36 -3.54 -7.77
C TYR A 81 0.89 -3.01 -7.06
N PRO A 82 1.96 -2.69 -7.81
CA PRO A 82 3.17 -2.12 -7.25
C PRO A 82 2.98 -0.62 -7.01
N TYR A 83 3.32 -0.17 -5.82
CA TYR A 83 3.38 1.23 -5.44
C TYR A 83 4.78 1.57 -4.97
N ALA A 84 5.34 2.64 -5.50
CA ALA A 84 6.60 3.18 -5.03
C ALA A 84 6.43 4.66 -4.71
N GLY A 85 7.16 5.14 -3.69
CA GLY A 85 7.10 6.52 -3.26
C GLY A 85 8.41 6.97 -2.63
N ILE A 86 8.65 8.26 -2.69
CA ILE A 86 9.74 8.94 -2.00
C ILE A 86 9.13 10.05 -1.14
N GLY A 87 9.70 10.28 0.04
CA GLY A 87 9.20 11.27 0.97
C GLY A 87 10.31 11.89 1.80
N LEU A 88 10.03 13.04 2.39
CA LEU A 88 10.88 13.69 3.37
C LEU A 88 10.13 13.71 4.71
N ARG A 89 10.80 13.27 5.77
CA ARG A 89 10.30 13.32 7.14
C ARG A 89 11.09 14.39 7.89
N TYR A 90 10.36 15.30 8.53
CA TYR A 90 10.91 16.31 9.42
C TYR A 90 10.40 16.08 10.83
N PHE A 91 11.30 16.03 11.80
CA PHE A 91 10.98 15.86 13.21
C PHE A 91 10.88 17.24 13.87
N LEU A 92 9.69 17.56 14.37
CA LEU A 92 9.42 18.75 15.17
C LEU A 92 9.61 18.39 16.65
N PHE A 93 10.83 18.60 17.14
CA PHE A 93 11.28 18.52 18.54
C PHE A 93 11.36 17.10 19.16
#